data_AF-A0A2P9H653-F1
#
_entry.id   AF-A0A2P9H653-F1
#
_cell.length_a   1.000
_cell.length_b   1.000
_cell.length_c   1.000
_cell.angle_alpha   90.00
_cell.angle_beta   90.00
_cell.angle_gamma   90.00
#
_symmetry.space_group_name_H-M   'P 1'
#
loop_
_entity.id
_entity.type
_entity.pdbx_description
1 polymer ?
#
loop_
_entity_poly.entity_id
_entity_poly.type
_entity_poly.pdbx_seq_one_letter_code
_entity_poly.pdbx_strand_id
1 'polypeptide(L)'
;MSAQSNCLTKFLVLSAVSFCIGTLHGMLQVMPPIRRWLDSIGSPYGGPGHMIDPLAHAHMNLVGGVVLLAMGVTYYLLPILTQKAIYSGRLISWTFWFTVAGAYAFYAAQLVFGIWEGVLMHSAPAQIVEAHRYYGPVVAVSSTVMAAGFFCYLINVGLTLRSRAGIATSPI
;
A
#
# COMPACT_ATOMS: atom_id res chain seq x y z
N MET A 1 10.53 -23.95 9.83
CA MET A 1 11.23 -22.73 9.33
C MET A 1 10.90 -22.38 7.87
N SER A 2 10.63 -23.34 6.97
CA SER A 2 10.39 -23.08 5.53
C SER A 2 9.11 -22.29 5.18
N ALA A 3 8.01 -22.48 5.92
CA ALA A 3 6.76 -21.77 5.63
C ALA A 3 6.81 -20.27 6.01
N GLN A 4 7.61 -19.93 7.02
CA GLN A 4 7.72 -18.55 7.53
C GLN A 4 8.67 -17.73 6.65
N SER A 5 9.79 -18.32 6.19
CA SER A 5 10.71 -17.69 5.22
C SER A 5 9.99 -17.34 3.92
N ASN A 6 9.16 -18.26 3.39
CA ASN A 6 8.40 -18.01 2.18
C ASN A 6 7.38 -16.88 2.31
N CYS A 7 6.86 -16.62 3.52
CA CYS A 7 5.91 -15.53 3.75
C CYS A 7 6.62 -14.17 3.79
N LEU A 8 7.78 -14.10 4.46
CA LEU A 8 8.60 -12.90 4.57
C LEU A 8 9.18 -12.46 3.21
N THR A 9 9.60 -13.42 2.38
CA THR A 9 10.06 -13.13 1.01
C THR A 9 8.98 -12.43 0.19
N LYS A 10 7.69 -12.73 0.40
CA LYS A 10 6.59 -12.05 -0.31
C LYS A 10 6.52 -10.57 0.03
N PHE A 11 6.71 -10.19 1.31
CA PHE A 11 6.78 -8.79 1.71
C PHE A 11 7.94 -8.07 1.03
N LEU A 12 9.12 -8.69 1.01
CA LEU A 12 10.31 -8.10 0.39
C LEU A 12 10.14 -7.93 -1.12
N VAL A 13 9.75 -8.99 -1.83
CA VAL A 13 9.57 -8.97 -3.29
C VAL A 13 8.53 -7.94 -3.67
N LEU A 14 7.37 -7.94 -3.01
CA LEU A 14 6.31 -7.03 -3.39
C LEU A 14 6.61 -5.58 -2.99
N SER A 15 7.37 -5.34 -1.92
CA SER A 15 7.89 -4.01 -1.61
C SER A 15 8.81 -3.51 -2.72
N ALA A 16 9.76 -4.33 -3.17
CA ALA A 16 10.66 -3.98 -4.27
C ALA A 16 9.90 -3.70 -5.58
N VAL A 17 8.89 -4.52 -5.90
CA VAL A 17 8.00 -4.29 -7.05
C VAL A 17 7.24 -2.98 -6.90
N SER A 18 6.72 -2.69 -5.71
CA SER A 18 5.97 -1.45 -5.45
C SER A 18 6.84 -0.21 -5.58
N PHE A 19 8.09 -0.26 -5.11
CA PHE A 19 9.08 0.79 -5.37
C PHE A 19 9.39 0.94 -6.85
N CYS A 20 9.58 -0.16 -7.57
CA CYS A 20 9.80 -0.11 -9.02
C CYS A 20 8.64 0.60 -9.73
N ILE A 21 7.39 0.21 -9.42
CA ILE A 21 6.17 0.85 -9.97
C ILE A 21 6.12 2.32 -9.58
N GLY A 22 6.34 2.65 -8.30
CA GLY A 22 6.28 4.02 -7.82
C GLY A 22 7.37 4.91 -8.43
N THR A 23 8.60 4.43 -8.55
CA THR A 23 9.71 5.17 -9.20
C THR A 23 9.45 5.35 -10.69
N LEU A 24 8.98 4.33 -11.41
CA LEU A 24 8.58 4.46 -12.81
C LEU A 24 7.45 5.47 -12.98
N HIS A 25 6.45 5.45 -12.10
CA HIS A 25 5.37 6.42 -12.08
C HIS A 25 5.91 7.85 -11.86
N GLY A 26 6.83 8.05 -10.91
CA GLY A 26 7.45 9.36 -10.67
C GLY A 26 8.26 9.88 -11.85
N MET A 27 8.98 9.00 -12.53
CA MET A 27 9.71 9.33 -13.76
C MET A 27 8.76 9.77 -14.88
N LEU A 28 7.62 9.07 -15.04
CA LEU A 28 6.62 9.44 -16.04
C LEU A 28 5.98 10.81 -15.72
N GLN A 29 5.69 11.10 -14.46
CA GLN A 29 5.07 12.36 -14.03
C GLN A 29 5.92 13.60 -14.37
N VAL A 30 7.24 13.48 -14.38
CA VAL A 30 8.14 14.60 -14.70
C VAL A 30 8.40 14.76 -16.20
N MET A 31 7.98 13.82 -17.04
CA MET A 31 8.14 13.95 -18.49
C MET A 31 7.34 15.16 -19.00
N PRO A 32 7.93 16.06 -19.81
CA PRO A 32 7.28 17.30 -20.23
C PRO A 32 5.84 17.17 -20.78
N PRO A 33 5.49 16.18 -21.63
CA PRO A 33 4.11 16.04 -22.10
C PRO A 33 3.14 15.63 -20.99
N ILE A 34 3.55 14.72 -20.10
CA ILE A 34 2.71 14.21 -19.01
C ILE A 34 2.54 15.28 -17.95
N ARG A 35 3.63 15.96 -17.58
CA ARG A 35 3.60 17.04 -16.60
C ARG A 35 2.67 18.16 -17.01
N ARG A 36 2.75 18.60 -18.27
CA ARG A 36 1.85 19.63 -18.81
C ARG A 36 0.38 19.21 -18.76
N TRP A 37 0.08 17.94 -19.00
CA TRP A 37 -1.28 17.43 -18.87
C TRP A 37 -1.72 17.39 -17.41
N LEU A 38 -0.88 16.91 -16.48
CA LEU A 38 -1.15 16.89 -15.05
C LEU A 38 -1.41 18.30 -14.49
N ASP A 39 -0.58 19.27 -14.88
CA ASP A 39 -0.74 20.68 -14.50
C ASP A 39 -2.07 21.24 -15.03
N SER A 40 -2.48 20.83 -16.25
CA SER A 40 -3.76 21.26 -16.86
C SER A 40 -5.00 20.76 -16.12
N ILE A 41 -4.88 19.66 -15.38
CA ILE A 41 -5.97 19.06 -14.58
C ILE A 41 -5.83 19.36 -13.08
N GLY A 42 -5.02 20.35 -12.71
CA GLY A 42 -4.92 20.89 -11.34
C GLY A 42 -3.79 20.33 -10.47
N SER A 43 -2.91 19.48 -11.00
CA SER A 43 -1.77 18.98 -10.22
C SER A 43 -0.87 20.15 -9.72
N PRO A 44 -0.31 20.09 -8.50
CA PRO A 44 -0.41 19.03 -7.50
C PRO A 44 -1.39 19.33 -6.35
N TYR A 45 -2.00 20.52 -6.29
CA TYR A 45 -2.74 20.99 -5.11
C TYR A 45 -4.27 20.94 -5.27
N GLY A 46 -4.79 20.64 -6.46
CA GLY A 46 -6.24 20.56 -6.70
C GLY A 46 -6.62 19.69 -7.88
N GLY A 47 -7.93 19.55 -8.10
CA GLY A 47 -8.48 18.81 -9.24
C GLY A 47 -8.08 17.33 -9.33
N PRO A 48 -8.40 16.68 -10.46
CA PRO A 48 -8.08 15.27 -10.69
C PRO A 48 -6.58 14.96 -10.72
N GLY A 49 -5.74 15.94 -11.04
CA GLY A 49 -4.28 15.79 -11.04
C GLY A 49 -3.69 15.41 -9.68
N HIS A 50 -4.30 15.88 -8.59
CA HIS A 50 -3.89 15.54 -7.21
C HIS A 50 -4.03 14.02 -6.91
N MET A 51 -4.93 13.33 -7.59
CA MET A 51 -5.16 11.89 -7.42
C MET A 51 -4.00 11.08 -7.98
N ILE A 52 -3.45 11.52 -9.10
CA ILE A 52 -2.33 10.85 -9.79
C ILE A 52 -1.01 11.23 -9.12
N ASP A 53 -0.80 12.53 -8.88
CA ASP A 53 0.54 13.08 -8.63
C ASP A 53 1.02 12.85 -7.19
N PRO A 54 0.39 13.39 -6.12
CA PRO A 54 0.74 13.01 -4.75
C PRO A 54 0.03 11.73 -4.27
N LEU A 55 -1.26 11.55 -4.53
CA LEU A 55 -2.02 10.47 -3.88
C LEU A 55 -1.61 9.08 -4.38
N ALA A 56 -1.64 8.81 -5.68
CA ALA A 56 -1.27 7.49 -6.19
C ALA A 56 0.24 7.22 -6.05
N HIS A 57 1.09 8.14 -6.52
CA HIS A 57 2.55 7.93 -6.52
C HIS A 57 3.14 7.83 -5.12
N ALA A 58 2.85 8.79 -4.22
CA ALA A 58 3.44 8.76 -2.90
C ALA A 58 2.93 7.57 -2.09
N HIS A 59 1.65 7.21 -2.23
CA HIS A 59 1.07 6.08 -1.52
C HIS A 59 1.65 4.74 -1.98
N MET A 60 1.94 4.58 -3.28
CA MET A 60 2.58 3.36 -3.78
C MET A 60 4.01 3.18 -3.24
N ASN A 61 4.80 4.26 -3.22
CA ASN A 61 6.15 4.21 -2.67
C ASN A 61 6.13 4.03 -1.14
N LEU A 62 5.25 4.73 -0.43
CA LEU A 62 5.22 4.73 1.01
C LEU A 62 4.55 3.47 1.56
N VAL A 63 3.31 3.17 1.18
CA VAL A 63 2.58 2.02 1.71
C VAL A 63 3.00 0.73 1.01
N GLY A 64 2.99 0.72 -0.32
CA GLY A 64 3.39 -0.46 -1.10
C GLY A 64 4.87 -0.81 -0.92
N GLY A 65 5.74 0.20 -0.90
CA GLY A 65 7.18 0.04 -0.71
C GLY A 65 7.60 0.01 0.77
N VAL A 66 7.70 1.19 1.39
CA VAL A 66 8.33 1.38 2.71
C VAL A 66 7.63 0.61 3.82
N VAL A 67 6.31 0.76 3.95
CA VAL A 67 5.54 0.14 5.04
C VAL A 67 5.53 -1.37 4.91
N LEU A 68 5.34 -1.90 3.71
CA LEU A 68 5.35 -3.34 3.49
C LEU A 68 6.73 -3.95 3.82
N LEU A 69 7.82 -3.25 3.45
CA LEU A 69 9.16 -3.64 3.85
C LEU A 69 9.31 -3.62 5.36
N ALA A 70 8.91 -2.53 6.02
CA ALA A 70 9.01 -2.36 7.45
C ALA A 70 8.21 -3.43 8.22
N MET A 71 7.03 -3.81 7.74
CA MET A 71 6.25 -4.91 8.30
C MET A 71 6.98 -6.26 8.17
N GLY A 72 7.52 -6.54 6.98
CA GLY A 72 8.30 -7.77 6.73
C GLY A 72 9.55 -7.85 7.61
N VAL A 73 10.33 -6.76 7.66
CA VAL A 73 11.52 -6.64 8.53
C VAL A 73 11.14 -6.78 9.99
N THR A 74 10.03 -6.16 10.43
CA THR A 74 9.56 -6.31 11.81
C THR A 74 9.21 -7.75 12.13
N TYR A 75 8.49 -8.45 11.25
CA TYR A 75 8.19 -9.87 11.48
C TYR A 75 9.43 -10.78 11.47
N TYR A 76 10.50 -10.37 10.80
CA TYR A 76 11.79 -11.06 10.85
C TYR A 76 12.59 -10.76 12.12
N LEU A 77 12.69 -9.48 12.51
CA LEU A 77 13.51 -9.03 13.65
C LEU A 77 12.82 -9.25 14.99
N LEU A 78 11.49 -9.21 15.07
CA LEU A 78 10.76 -9.32 16.32
C LEU A 78 11.09 -10.62 17.10
N PRO A 79 11.13 -11.82 16.48
CA PRO A 79 11.58 -13.03 17.16
C PRO A 79 13.02 -12.97 17.63
N ILE A 80 13.90 -12.37 16.83
CA ILE A 80 15.34 -12.27 17.13
C ILE A 80 15.57 -11.37 18.34
N LEU A 81 14.93 -10.21 18.38
CA LEU A 81 15.12 -9.22 19.43
C LEU A 81 14.42 -9.60 20.73
N THR A 82 13.24 -10.24 20.65
CA THR A 82 12.45 -10.57 21.84
C THR A 82 12.67 -11.99 22.34
N GLN A 83 13.33 -12.84 21.54
CA GLN A 83 13.46 -14.29 21.78
C GLN A 83 12.08 -14.96 21.99
N LYS A 84 11.04 -14.42 21.35
CA LYS A 84 9.66 -14.92 21.41
C LYS A 84 9.22 -15.43 20.05
N ALA A 85 8.47 -16.52 20.04
CA ALA A 85 7.82 -16.99 18.82
C ALA A 85 6.72 -16.00 18.40
N ILE A 86 6.58 -15.74 17.10
CA ILE A 86 5.47 -14.92 16.60
C ILE A 86 4.15 -15.60 16.95
N TYR A 87 3.20 -14.81 17.43
CA TYR A 87 1.92 -15.30 17.92
C TYR A 87 1.15 -16.13 16.88
N SER A 88 1.02 -15.64 15.64
CA SER A 88 0.33 -16.40 14.59
C SER A 88 0.90 -16.15 13.19
N GLY A 89 1.34 -17.24 12.54
CA GLY A 89 1.76 -17.22 11.13
C GLY A 89 0.61 -16.98 10.15
N ARG A 90 -0.63 -17.36 10.51
CA ARG A 90 -1.82 -17.03 9.70
C ARG A 90 -2.06 -15.52 9.68
N LEU A 91 -1.94 -14.84 10.83
CA LEU A 91 -2.08 -13.38 10.89
C LEU A 91 -1.06 -12.66 10.00
N ILE A 92 0.18 -13.17 9.89
CA ILE A 92 1.18 -12.62 8.94
C ILE A 92 0.63 -12.65 7.50
N SER A 93 0.03 -13.77 7.10
CA SER A 93 -0.54 -13.91 5.76
C SER A 93 -1.75 -13.01 5.54
N TRP A 94 -2.62 -12.84 6.55
CA TRP A 94 -3.76 -11.92 6.47
C TRP A 94 -3.30 -10.46 6.38
N THR A 95 -2.32 -10.07 7.21
CA THR A 95 -1.66 -8.76 7.12
C THR A 95 -1.14 -8.52 5.71
N PHE A 96 -0.42 -9.49 5.12
CA PHE A 96 0.10 -9.36 3.78
C PHE A 96 -1.03 -9.12 2.77
N TRP A 97 -2.00 -10.02 2.67
CA TRP A 97 -3.01 -9.95 1.63
C TRP A 97 -3.93 -8.73 1.76
N PHE A 98 -4.34 -8.37 2.97
CA PHE A 98 -5.20 -7.20 3.17
C PHE A 98 -4.48 -5.89 2.91
N THR A 99 -3.25 -5.73 3.41
CA THR A 99 -2.46 -4.51 3.15
C THR A 99 -2.17 -4.37 1.66
N VAL A 100 -1.78 -5.46 0.99
CA VAL A 100 -1.47 -5.46 -0.45
C VAL A 100 -2.70 -5.21 -1.29
N ALA A 101 -3.78 -5.97 -1.08
CA ALA A 101 -5.01 -5.81 -1.87
C ALA A 101 -5.58 -4.40 -1.69
N GLY A 102 -5.60 -3.88 -0.46
CA GLY A 102 -6.05 -2.52 -0.17
C GLY A 102 -5.18 -1.45 -0.80
N ALA A 103 -3.84 -1.54 -0.66
CA ALA A 103 -2.91 -0.56 -1.23
C ALA A 103 -2.95 -0.53 -2.77
N TYR A 104 -2.98 -1.69 -3.42
CA TYR A 104 -3.05 -1.77 -4.88
C TYR A 104 -4.42 -1.36 -5.42
N ALA A 105 -5.51 -1.70 -4.73
CA ALA A 105 -6.86 -1.23 -5.09
C ALA A 105 -6.98 0.29 -4.94
N PHE A 106 -6.42 0.85 -3.85
CA PHE A 106 -6.38 2.29 -3.64
C PHE A 106 -5.57 2.99 -4.74
N TYR A 107 -4.37 2.48 -5.04
CA TYR A 107 -3.52 2.99 -6.12
C TYR A 107 -4.24 2.96 -7.48
N ALA A 108 -4.85 1.84 -7.84
CA ALA A 108 -5.59 1.69 -9.09
C ALA A 108 -6.79 2.64 -9.15
N ALA A 109 -7.54 2.79 -8.06
CA ALA A 109 -8.66 3.72 -7.98
C ALA A 109 -8.20 5.17 -8.22
N GLN A 110 -7.13 5.61 -7.55
CA GLN A 110 -6.57 6.95 -7.72
C GLN A 110 -6.16 7.23 -9.17
N LEU A 111 -5.50 6.26 -9.83
CA LEU A 111 -5.13 6.40 -11.24
C LEU A 111 -6.34 6.45 -12.16
N VAL A 112 -7.28 5.51 -12.02
CA VAL A 112 -8.45 5.41 -12.89
C VAL A 112 -9.31 6.66 -12.77
N PHE A 113 -9.66 7.07 -11.56
CA PHE A 113 -10.49 8.26 -11.35
C PHE A 113 -9.73 9.55 -11.69
N GLY A 114 -8.43 9.65 -11.38
CA GLY A 114 -7.63 10.81 -11.73
C GLY A 114 -7.52 11.01 -13.25
N ILE A 115 -7.34 9.92 -14.00
CA ILE A 115 -7.32 9.98 -15.48
C ILE A 115 -8.71 10.27 -16.03
N TRP A 116 -9.74 9.57 -15.52
CA TRP A 116 -11.10 9.73 -16.01
C TRP A 116 -11.62 11.15 -15.76
N GLU A 117 -11.55 11.65 -14.53
CA GLU A 117 -11.96 13.02 -14.21
C GLU A 117 -11.07 14.04 -14.92
N GLY A 118 -9.77 13.76 -15.09
CA GLY A 118 -8.86 14.62 -15.85
C GLY A 118 -9.22 14.73 -17.34
N VAL A 119 -9.68 13.66 -17.96
CA VAL A 119 -10.21 13.69 -19.34
C VAL A 119 -11.54 14.43 -19.39
N LEU A 120 -12.46 14.15 -18.46
CA LEU A 120 -13.76 14.83 -18.38
C LEU A 120 -13.64 16.33 -18.17
N MET A 121 -12.60 16.79 -17.47
CA MET A 121 -12.31 18.22 -17.28
C MET A 121 -12.10 18.97 -18.59
N HIS A 122 -11.55 18.31 -19.61
CA HIS A 122 -11.34 18.89 -20.94
C HIS A 122 -12.51 18.66 -21.90
N SER A 123 -13.23 17.53 -21.79
CA SER A 123 -14.29 17.16 -22.73
C SER A 123 -15.70 17.52 -22.29
N ALA A 124 -16.05 17.30 -21.02
CA ALA A 124 -17.41 17.41 -20.49
C ALA A 124 -17.43 17.67 -18.97
N PRO A 125 -17.06 18.89 -18.51
CA PRO A 125 -16.87 19.17 -17.08
C PRO A 125 -18.13 18.97 -16.22
N ALA A 126 -19.33 19.07 -16.80
CA ALA A 126 -20.58 18.80 -16.09
C ALA A 126 -20.72 17.33 -15.62
N GLN A 127 -20.02 16.39 -16.25
CA GLN A 127 -20.08 14.95 -15.91
C GLN A 127 -19.11 14.57 -14.79
N ILE A 128 -18.20 15.46 -14.37
CA ILE A 128 -17.22 15.16 -13.32
C ILE A 128 -17.91 14.80 -12.00
N VAL A 129 -18.97 15.52 -11.63
CA VAL A 129 -19.71 15.26 -10.38
C VAL A 129 -20.31 13.85 -10.36
N GLU A 130 -20.79 13.37 -11.51
CA GLU A 130 -21.34 12.03 -11.64
C GLU A 130 -20.25 10.96 -11.57
N ALA A 131 -19.11 11.17 -12.23
CA ALA A 131 -17.96 10.27 -12.14
C ALA A 131 -17.40 10.21 -10.71
N HIS A 132 -17.27 11.36 -10.04
CA HIS A 132 -16.73 11.49 -8.69
C HIS A 132 -17.61 10.81 -7.63
N ARG A 133 -18.91 10.61 -7.90
CA ARG A 133 -19.81 9.88 -7.00
C ARG A 133 -19.31 8.46 -6.70
N TYR A 134 -18.64 7.82 -7.66
CA TYR A 134 -18.10 6.47 -7.49
C TYR A 134 -16.73 6.44 -6.80
N TYR A 135 -15.98 7.54 -6.87
CA TYR A 135 -14.64 7.64 -6.28
C TYR A 135 -14.67 7.40 -4.76
N GLY A 136 -15.54 8.12 -4.05
CA GLY A 136 -15.62 8.05 -2.58
C GLY A 136 -15.81 6.63 -2.04
N PRO A 137 -16.84 5.88 -2.48
CA PRO A 137 -17.07 4.50 -2.04
C PRO A 137 -15.92 3.54 -2.38
N VAL A 138 -15.33 3.64 -3.57
CA VAL A 138 -14.23 2.76 -4.00
C VAL A 138 -12.98 3.00 -3.17
N VAL A 139 -12.65 4.26 -2.91
CA VAL A 139 -11.53 4.63 -2.04
C VAL A 139 -11.79 4.23 -0.59
N ALA A 140 -13.01 4.39 -0.10
CA ALA A 140 -13.36 3.96 1.25
C ALA A 140 -13.17 2.45 1.42
N VAL A 141 -13.70 1.63 0.51
CA VAL A 141 -13.58 0.16 0.58
C VAL A 141 -12.12 -0.28 0.51
N SER A 142 -11.35 0.24 -0.45
CA SER A 142 -9.92 -0.11 -0.58
C SER A 142 -9.12 0.28 0.66
N SER A 143 -9.38 1.47 1.22
CA SER A 143 -8.75 1.95 2.45
C SER A 143 -9.15 1.11 3.67
N THR A 144 -10.40 0.66 3.77
CA THR A 144 -10.86 -0.22 4.86
C THR A 144 -10.21 -1.59 4.78
N VAL A 145 -10.10 -2.17 3.58
CA VAL A 145 -9.37 -3.45 3.39
C VAL A 145 -7.92 -3.30 3.83
N MET A 146 -7.28 -2.22 3.42
CA MET A 146 -5.91 -1.92 3.86
C MET A 146 -5.80 -1.76 5.38
N ALA A 147 -6.72 -1.01 5.99
CA ALA A 147 -6.76 -0.80 7.45
C ALA A 147 -6.90 -2.12 8.21
N ALA A 148 -7.71 -3.07 7.70
CA ALA A 148 -7.81 -4.40 8.30
C ALA A 148 -6.44 -5.12 8.33
N GLY A 149 -5.62 -4.98 7.28
CA GLY A 149 -4.25 -5.47 7.24
C GLY A 149 -3.35 -4.85 8.32
N PHE A 150 -3.44 -3.52 8.51
CA PHE A 150 -2.75 -2.83 9.60
C PHE A 150 -3.20 -3.29 10.99
N PHE A 151 -4.49 -3.52 11.20
CA PHE A 151 -4.99 -4.04 12.47
C PHE A 151 -4.50 -5.47 12.72
N CYS A 152 -4.53 -6.35 11.71
CA CYS A 152 -3.94 -7.69 11.82
C CYS A 152 -2.45 -7.60 12.20
N TYR A 153 -1.71 -6.66 11.62
CA TYR A 153 -0.31 -6.43 11.94
C TYR A 153 -0.12 -6.03 13.41
N LEU A 154 -0.79 -4.98 13.85
CA LEU A 154 -0.67 -4.44 15.21
C LEU A 154 -1.10 -5.45 16.26
N ILE A 155 -2.18 -6.19 16.02
CA ILE A 155 -2.65 -7.26 16.90
C ILE A 155 -1.59 -8.36 17.00
N ASN A 156 -1.03 -8.82 15.88
CA ASN A 156 -0.03 -9.89 15.90
C ASN A 156 1.24 -9.47 16.66
N VAL A 157 1.73 -8.26 16.42
CA VAL A 157 2.90 -7.70 17.10
C VAL A 157 2.62 -7.50 18.59
N GLY A 158 1.49 -6.89 18.95
CA GLY A 158 1.10 -6.64 20.33
C GLY A 158 0.92 -7.94 21.14
N LEU A 159 0.31 -8.97 20.54
CA LEU A 159 0.18 -10.28 21.16
C LEU A 159 1.52 -11.00 21.29
N THR A 160 2.41 -10.86 20.30
CA THR A 160 3.77 -11.43 20.37
C THR A 160 4.58 -10.80 21.51
N LEU A 161 4.50 -9.47 21.67
CA LEU A 161 5.18 -8.76 22.76
C LEU A 161 4.66 -9.15 24.14
N ARG A 162 3.34 -9.36 24.28
CA ARG A 162 2.69 -9.78 25.54
C ARG A 162 2.83 -11.27 25.83
N SER A 163 3.12 -12.08 24.82
CA SER A 163 3.31 -13.53 24.98
C SER A 163 4.47 -13.82 25.93
N ARG A 164 4.28 -14.81 26.82
CA ARG A 164 5.35 -15.37 27.67
C ARG A 164 6.03 -16.58 27.03
N ALA A 165 5.57 -17.01 25.84
CA ALA A 165 6.16 -18.13 25.12
C ALA A 165 7.51 -17.70 24.53
N GLY A 166 8.59 -18.10 25.20
CA GLY A 166 9.93 -18.04 24.64
C GLY A 166 10.07 -18.97 23.42
N ILE A 167 11.02 -18.68 22.56
CA ILE A 167 11.46 -19.64 21.54
C ILE A 167 12.05 -20.82 22.31
N ALA A 168 11.47 -22.02 22.19
CA ALA A 168 12.08 -23.21 22.73
C ALA A 168 13.46 -23.37 22.06
N THR A 169 14.53 -23.09 22.79
CA THR A 169 15.89 -23.37 22.35
C THR A 169 16.02 -24.88 22.22
N SER A 170 15.81 -25.40 21.01
CA SER A 170 16.30 -26.73 20.68
C SER A 170 17.82 -26.65 20.71
N PRO A 171 18.51 -27.47 21.52
CA PRO A 171 19.96 -27.51 21.49
C PRO A 171 20.39 -28.08 20.13
N ILE A 172 21.11 -27.28 19.35
CA ILE A 172 22.09 -27.74 18.37
C ILE A 172 23.30 -26.82 18.51
#